data_AF-A0A161JLR8-F1
#
_entry.id   AF-A0A161JLR8-F1
#
_cell.length_a   1.000
_cell.length_b   1.000
_cell.length_c   1.000
_cell.angle_alpha   90.00
_cell.angle_beta   90.00
_cell.angle_gamma   90.00
#
_symmetry.space_group_name_H-M   'P 1'
#
loop_
_entity.id
_entity.type
_entity.pdbx_description
1 polymer ?
#
loop_
_entity_poly.entity_id
_entity_poly.type
_entity_poly.pdbx_seq_one_letter_code
_entity_poly.pdbx_strand_id
1 'polypeptide(L)'
;MNVERLYRQAPASTVISAVIIVVYALTAIQSRSLTNNLGASSIGDAWILYAPAMDHGFGPLRAIGGMFLHIGPGHMLLNLLLLWLFGREIERDFGSALFIAMYFVGGIGASAAVIWMDPFSPTAGASGAIYAMMSILVGLFILRGADIRAPLILIAINIAYTLSASGVSLWGHLGGLITGALITWPMIKAKTYKTQWLIVTIGLVLSIVAVFLGIARI
;
A
#
# COMPACT_ATOMS: atom_id res chain seq x y z
N MET A 1 24.26 4.60 -7.09
CA MET A 1 23.55 5.29 -5.97
C MET A 1 23.75 4.42 -4.72
N ASN A 2 24.30 4.94 -3.62
CA ASN A 2 24.60 4.15 -2.40
C ASN A 2 23.33 3.99 -1.53
N VAL A 3 23.11 2.81 -0.96
CA VAL A 3 22.00 2.49 -0.04
C VAL A 3 21.94 3.45 1.15
N GLU A 4 23.09 3.87 1.67
CA GLU A 4 23.16 4.87 2.76
C GLU A 4 22.47 6.19 2.38
N ARG A 5 22.62 6.61 1.12
CA ARG A 5 21.97 7.82 0.60
C ARG A 5 20.45 7.64 0.49
N LEU A 6 19.99 6.45 0.08
CA LEU A 6 18.56 6.15 0.00
C LEU A 6 17.92 6.20 1.38
N TYR A 7 18.55 5.53 2.35
CA TYR A 7 18.09 5.51 3.74
C TYR A 7 18.02 6.92 4.35
N ARG A 8 19.07 7.74 4.16
CA ARG A 8 19.07 9.12 4.67
C ARG A 8 17.96 10.00 4.08
N GLN A 9 17.48 9.70 2.87
CA GLN A 9 16.43 10.48 2.22
C GLN A 9 15.02 10.01 2.57
N ALA A 10 14.84 8.71 2.77
CA ALA A 10 13.55 8.09 3.01
C ALA A 10 13.71 6.82 3.87
N PRO A 11 13.98 6.95 5.19
CA PRO A 11 14.28 5.82 6.06
C PRO A 11 13.18 4.76 6.06
N ALA A 12 11.91 5.16 6.20
CA ALA A 12 10.80 4.22 6.30
C ALA A 12 10.53 3.53 4.95
N SER A 13 10.55 4.27 3.85
CA SER A 13 10.39 3.72 2.51
C SER A 13 11.49 2.70 2.20
N THR A 14 12.72 2.98 2.64
CA THR A 14 13.85 2.07 2.49
C THR A 14 13.65 0.79 3.31
N VAL A 15 13.18 0.91 4.55
CA VAL A 15 12.89 -0.25 5.42
C VAL A 15 11.75 -1.10 4.84
N ILE A 16 10.63 -0.49 4.43
CA ILE A 16 9.51 -1.20 3.81
C ILE A 16 9.97 -1.90 2.52
N SER A 17 10.76 -1.21 1.69
CA SER A 17 11.36 -1.79 0.49
C SER A 17 12.24 -3.01 0.80
N ALA A 18 13.08 -2.93 1.83
CA ALA A 18 13.91 -4.05 2.25
C ALA A 18 13.06 -5.24 2.73
N VAL A 19 12.00 -5.00 3.50
CA VAL A 19 11.05 -6.04 3.93
C VAL A 19 10.39 -6.70 2.72
N ILE A 20 9.91 -5.92 1.75
CA ILE A 20 9.34 -6.43 0.50
C ILE A 20 10.33 -7.34 -0.25
N ILE A 21 11.58 -6.90 -0.39
CA ILE A 21 12.63 -7.68 -1.06
C ILE A 21 12.89 -9.00 -0.33
N VAL A 22 12.96 -8.98 1.01
CA VAL A 22 13.17 -10.18 1.82
C VAL A 22 11.99 -11.14 1.68
N VAL A 23 10.76 -10.65 1.81
CA VAL A 23 9.54 -11.48 1.66
C VAL A 23 9.46 -12.09 0.27
N TYR A 24 9.73 -11.30 -0.77
CA TYR A 24 9.77 -11.80 -2.15
C TYR A 24 10.85 -12.89 -2.32
N ALA A 25 12.06 -12.68 -1.80
CA ALA A 25 13.12 -13.68 -1.87
C ALA A 25 12.73 -14.99 -1.14
N LEU A 26 12.12 -14.89 0.04
CA LEU A 26 11.67 -16.07 0.80
C LEU A 26 10.58 -16.84 0.06
N THR A 27 9.56 -16.14 -0.48
CA THR A 27 8.49 -16.78 -1.26
C THR A 27 9.05 -17.44 -2.53
N ALA A 28 9.98 -16.78 -3.24
CA ALA A 28 10.67 -17.33 -4.41
C ALA A 28 11.51 -18.58 -4.08
N ILE A 29 12.16 -18.61 -2.93
CA ILE A 29 12.92 -19.79 -2.46
C ILE A 29 11.97 -20.95 -2.16
N GLN A 30 10.87 -20.70 -1.44
CA GLN A 30 9.89 -21.72 -1.08
C GLN A 30 9.23 -22.36 -2.30
N SER A 31 8.80 -21.52 -3.25
CA SER A 31 8.17 -21.92 -4.52
C SER A 31 9.16 -22.44 -5.57
N ARG A 32 10.46 -22.22 -5.37
CA ARG A 32 11.53 -22.46 -6.36
C ARG A 32 11.27 -21.75 -7.70
N SER A 33 10.62 -20.58 -7.66
CA SER A 33 10.27 -19.81 -8.85
C SER A 33 10.34 -18.31 -8.58
N LEU A 34 10.94 -17.56 -9.50
CA LEU A 34 10.93 -16.09 -9.45
C LEU A 34 9.61 -15.51 -9.95
N THR A 35 8.93 -16.20 -10.87
CA THR A 35 7.72 -15.68 -11.53
C THR A 35 6.43 -16.21 -10.91
N ASN A 36 6.42 -17.49 -10.50
CA ASN A 36 5.35 -18.08 -9.72
C ASN A 36 5.72 -18.15 -8.23
N ASN A 37 6.25 -17.05 -7.69
CA ASN A 37 6.90 -17.04 -6.39
C ASN A 37 5.94 -17.29 -5.20
N LEU A 38 4.63 -17.11 -5.40
CA LEU A 38 3.62 -17.38 -4.37
C LEU A 38 3.08 -18.82 -4.44
N GLY A 39 3.21 -19.51 -5.57
CA GLY A 39 2.73 -20.88 -5.71
C GLY A 39 3.56 -21.85 -4.87
N ALA A 40 2.91 -22.67 -4.03
CA ALA A 40 3.57 -23.57 -3.08
C ALA A 40 4.51 -22.86 -2.08
N SER A 41 4.27 -21.57 -1.81
CA SER A 41 4.94 -20.83 -0.75
C SER A 41 4.05 -20.77 0.48
N SER A 42 4.52 -21.30 1.62
CA SER A 42 3.76 -21.22 2.87
C SER A 42 3.54 -19.79 3.34
N ILE A 43 4.47 -18.87 3.04
CA ILE A 43 4.30 -17.43 3.30
C ILE A 43 3.24 -16.85 2.35
N GLY A 44 3.28 -17.20 1.07
CA GLY A 44 2.26 -16.82 0.09
C GLY A 44 0.86 -17.25 0.54
N ASP A 45 0.68 -18.53 0.86
CA ASP A 45 -0.59 -19.11 1.33
C ASP A 45 -1.06 -18.47 2.64
N ALA A 46 -0.16 -18.14 3.55
CA ALA A 46 -0.49 -17.54 4.85
C ALA A 46 -0.85 -16.05 4.75
N TRP A 47 -0.27 -15.29 3.83
CA TRP A 47 -0.36 -13.82 3.82
C TRP A 47 -1.20 -13.26 2.69
N ILE A 48 -1.50 -14.03 1.64
CA ILE A 48 -2.31 -13.55 0.52
C ILE A 48 -3.66 -13.03 1.00
N LEU A 49 -4.08 -11.88 0.47
CA LEU A 49 -5.38 -11.30 0.74
C LEU A 49 -6.42 -12.12 -0.01
N TYR A 50 -7.15 -12.95 0.72
CA TYR A 50 -8.22 -13.77 0.18
C TYR A 50 -9.30 -13.92 1.24
N ALA A 51 -10.46 -13.28 1.00
CA ALA A 51 -11.45 -13.08 2.04
C ALA A 51 -12.08 -14.40 2.56
N PRO A 52 -12.33 -15.42 1.72
CA PRO A 52 -12.78 -16.74 2.20
C PRO A 52 -11.79 -17.48 3.13
N ALA A 53 -10.53 -17.04 3.23
CA ALA A 53 -9.53 -17.61 4.13
C ALA A 53 -9.27 -16.74 5.37
N MET A 54 -10.19 -15.85 5.71
CA MET A 54 -10.05 -14.90 6.83
C MET A 54 -10.72 -15.33 8.13
N ASP A 55 -11.41 -16.46 8.17
CA ASP A 55 -12.03 -17.04 9.37
C ASP A 55 -11.09 -18.02 10.13
N HIS A 56 -9.94 -18.37 9.55
CA HIS A 56 -8.95 -19.28 10.14
C HIS A 56 -7.50 -18.86 9.83
N GLY A 57 -6.55 -19.51 10.50
CA GLY A 57 -5.11 -19.29 10.29
C GLY A 57 -4.70 -17.84 10.58
N PHE A 58 -4.08 -17.17 9.61
CA PHE A 58 -3.71 -15.75 9.72
C PHE A 58 -4.92 -14.80 9.75
N GLY A 59 -6.08 -15.25 9.29
CA GLY A 59 -7.33 -14.51 9.41
C GLY A 59 -7.25 -13.08 8.86
N PRO A 60 -7.73 -12.07 9.61
CA PRO A 60 -7.68 -10.67 9.22
C PRO A 60 -6.26 -10.11 9.00
N LEU A 61 -5.20 -10.74 9.55
CA LEU A 61 -3.82 -10.27 9.36
C LEU A 61 -3.36 -10.36 7.90
N ARG A 62 -4.08 -11.10 7.05
CA ARG A 62 -3.90 -11.11 5.59
C ARG A 62 -4.05 -9.71 4.97
N ALA A 63 -4.85 -8.81 5.57
CA ALA A 63 -4.95 -7.40 5.16
C ALA A 63 -3.65 -6.61 5.31
N ILE A 64 -2.73 -7.09 6.15
CA ILE A 64 -1.40 -6.51 6.33
C ILE A 64 -0.36 -7.35 5.57
N GLY A 65 -0.39 -8.68 5.71
CA GLY A 65 0.56 -9.58 5.06
C GLY A 65 0.60 -9.42 3.54
N GLY A 66 -0.57 -9.29 2.91
CA GLY A 66 -0.70 -9.12 1.46
C GLY A 66 0.01 -7.87 0.93
N MET A 67 0.19 -6.84 1.76
CA MET A 67 0.91 -5.61 1.39
C MET A 67 2.40 -5.83 1.12
N PHE A 68 2.98 -6.93 1.62
CA PHE A 68 4.40 -7.24 1.48
C PHE A 68 4.67 -8.38 0.48
N LEU A 69 3.64 -9.12 0.08
CA LEU A 69 3.73 -10.12 -0.99
C LEU A 69 3.75 -9.44 -2.37
N HIS A 70 4.46 -10.02 -3.33
CA HIS A 70 4.49 -9.54 -4.72
C HIS A 70 4.46 -10.72 -5.69
N ILE A 71 3.83 -10.54 -6.85
CA ILE A 71 3.69 -11.56 -7.90
C ILE A 71 4.68 -11.25 -9.01
N GLY A 72 5.80 -11.97 -9.03
CA GLY A 72 6.87 -11.79 -10.00
C GLY A 72 7.76 -10.56 -9.77
N PRO A 73 8.94 -10.52 -10.42
CA PRO A 73 9.95 -9.49 -10.15
C PRO A 73 9.55 -8.13 -10.69
N GLY A 74 8.89 -8.06 -11.84
CA GLY A 74 8.47 -6.79 -12.46
C GLY A 74 7.49 -6.02 -11.57
N HIS A 75 6.49 -6.72 -11.00
CA HIS A 75 5.54 -6.13 -10.08
C HIS A 75 6.23 -5.61 -8.81
N MET A 76 7.16 -6.40 -8.23
CA MET A 76 7.95 -5.96 -7.08
C MET A 76 8.76 -4.70 -7.40
N LEU A 77 9.57 -4.72 -8.48
CA LEU A 77 10.47 -3.61 -8.82
C LEU A 77 9.71 -2.30 -9.08
N LEU A 78 8.56 -2.36 -9.74
CA LEU A 78 7.72 -1.18 -9.95
C LEU A 78 7.21 -0.61 -8.63
N ASN A 79 6.74 -1.44 -7.70
CA ASN A 79 6.30 -0.97 -6.39
C ASN A 79 7.43 -0.37 -5.58
N LEU A 80 8.62 -0.97 -5.59
CA LEU A 80 9.81 -0.41 -4.91
C LEU A 80 10.20 0.96 -5.47
N LEU A 81 10.14 1.13 -6.80
CA LEU A 81 10.40 2.41 -7.45
C LEU A 81 9.39 3.47 -7.02
N LEU A 82 8.09 3.16 -7.11
CA LEU A 82 7.02 4.09 -6.76
C LEU A 82 7.03 4.43 -5.26
N LEU A 83 7.26 3.44 -4.40
CA LEU A 83 7.38 3.63 -2.96
C LEU A 83 8.53 4.56 -2.62
N TRP A 84 9.69 4.41 -3.28
CA TRP A 84 10.81 5.32 -3.06
C TRP A 84 10.53 6.74 -3.57
N LEU A 85 9.97 6.88 -4.78
CA LEU A 85 9.67 8.18 -5.38
C LEU A 85 8.68 8.98 -4.53
N PHE A 86 7.59 8.36 -4.09
CA PHE A 86 6.55 9.04 -3.31
C PHE A 86 6.94 9.15 -1.85
N GLY A 87 7.48 8.07 -1.30
CA GLY A 87 7.85 8.00 0.10
C GLY A 87 8.93 9.01 0.47
N ARG A 88 9.91 9.27 -0.40
CA ARG A 88 10.87 10.36 -0.18
C ARG A 88 10.21 11.74 -0.03
N GLU A 89 9.24 12.06 -0.87
CA GLU A 89 8.54 13.35 -0.80
C GLU A 89 7.64 13.46 0.44
N ILE A 90 6.95 12.37 0.79
CA ILE A 90 6.02 12.35 1.92
C ILE A 90 6.77 12.29 3.25
N GLU A 91 7.83 11.48 3.36
CA GLU A 91 8.69 11.41 4.55
C GLU A 91 9.39 12.72 4.83
N ARG A 92 9.78 13.48 3.80
CA ARG A 92 10.40 14.79 3.98
C ARG A 92 9.48 15.77 4.70
N ASP A 93 8.17 15.68 4.49
CA ASP A 93 7.22 16.69 4.97
C ASP A 93 6.46 16.24 6.22
N PHE A 94 6.22 14.94 6.38
CA PHE A 94 5.52 14.38 7.53
C PHE A 94 6.43 13.62 8.51
N GLY A 95 7.66 13.28 8.10
CA GLY A 95 8.55 12.40 8.84
C GLY A 95 8.21 10.92 8.68
N SER A 96 9.19 10.06 8.93
CA SER A 96 9.10 8.61 8.72
C SER A 96 7.97 7.93 9.51
N ALA A 97 7.70 8.38 10.75
CA ALA A 97 6.69 7.74 11.59
C ALA A 97 5.26 7.95 11.07
N LEU A 98 4.91 9.18 10.67
CA LEU A 98 3.60 9.46 10.07
C LEU A 98 3.49 8.83 8.67
N PHE A 99 4.58 8.79 7.90
CA PHE A 99 4.59 8.07 6.63
C PHE A 99 4.24 6.60 6.79
N ILE A 100 4.84 5.90 7.76
CA ILE A 100 4.51 4.50 8.07
C ILE A 100 3.03 4.37 8.41
N ALA A 101 2.50 5.25 9.27
CA ALA A 101 1.09 5.21 9.63
C ALA A 101 0.18 5.41 8.41
N MET A 102 0.45 6.41 7.56
CA MET A 102 -0.30 6.65 6.33
C MET A 102 -0.21 5.47 5.36
N TYR A 103 0.96 4.82 5.24
CA TYR A 103 1.17 3.62 4.43
C TYR A 103 0.25 2.48 4.87
N PHE A 104 0.18 2.22 6.18
CA PHE A 104 -0.71 1.18 6.72
C PHE A 104 -2.19 1.54 6.59
N VAL A 105 -2.57 2.80 6.83
CA VAL A 105 -3.96 3.24 6.60
C VAL A 105 -4.37 2.99 5.15
N GLY A 106 -3.53 3.41 4.21
CA GLY A 106 -3.78 3.22 2.78
C GLY A 106 -3.87 1.75 2.37
N GLY A 107 -2.93 0.92 2.83
CA GLY A 107 -2.90 -0.51 2.47
C GLY A 107 -4.02 -1.32 3.11
N ILE A 108 -4.38 -1.05 4.37
CA ILE A 108 -5.51 -1.71 5.03
C ILE A 108 -6.83 -1.23 4.44
N GLY A 109 -6.97 0.06 4.11
CA GLY A 109 -8.15 0.59 3.42
C GLY A 109 -8.32 0.02 2.00
N ALA A 110 -7.22 -0.15 1.26
CA ALA A 110 -7.21 -0.88 -0.02
C ALA A 110 -7.67 -2.33 0.16
N SER A 111 -7.16 -3.03 1.19
CA SER A 111 -7.56 -4.39 1.50
C SER A 111 -9.04 -4.49 1.86
N ALA A 112 -9.56 -3.54 2.63
CA ALA A 112 -11.00 -3.43 2.92
C ALA A 112 -11.79 -3.30 1.61
N ALA A 113 -11.40 -2.42 0.69
CA ALA A 113 -12.11 -2.28 -0.58
C ALA A 113 -12.14 -3.58 -1.39
N VAL A 114 -11.05 -4.36 -1.42
CA VAL A 114 -11.03 -5.67 -2.08
C VAL A 114 -11.98 -6.65 -1.39
N ILE A 115 -11.96 -6.75 -0.05
CA ILE A 115 -12.86 -7.64 0.70
C ILE A 115 -14.34 -7.32 0.40
N TRP A 116 -14.68 -6.04 0.26
CA TRP A 116 -16.07 -5.64 0.04
C TRP A 116 -16.54 -5.80 -1.40
N MET A 117 -15.65 -5.60 -2.37
CA MET A 117 -16.03 -5.45 -3.77
C MET A 117 -15.59 -6.61 -4.65
N ASP A 118 -14.57 -7.37 -4.24
CA ASP A 118 -14.03 -8.52 -4.97
C ASP A 118 -13.44 -9.59 -4.00
N PRO A 119 -14.24 -10.11 -3.05
CA PRO A 119 -13.74 -10.95 -1.95
C PRO A 119 -13.08 -12.26 -2.40
N PHE A 120 -13.46 -12.78 -3.57
CA PHE A 120 -13.01 -14.05 -4.10
C PHE A 120 -11.77 -13.93 -5.02
N SER A 121 -11.16 -12.75 -5.09
CA SER A 121 -9.97 -12.49 -5.91
C SER A 121 -8.71 -12.42 -5.04
N PRO A 122 -7.81 -13.41 -5.10
CA PRO A 122 -6.56 -13.38 -4.36
C PRO A 122 -5.72 -12.18 -4.77
N THR A 123 -5.38 -11.33 -3.79
CA THR A 123 -4.67 -10.07 -4.03
C THR A 123 -3.38 -10.00 -3.21
N ALA A 124 -2.32 -9.48 -3.82
CA ALA A 124 -1.02 -9.28 -3.19
C ALA A 124 -0.32 -8.08 -3.83
N GLY A 125 0.36 -7.27 -3.01
CA GLY A 125 1.14 -6.13 -3.47
C GLY A 125 1.06 -4.92 -2.53
N ALA A 126 2.14 -4.14 -2.50
CA ALA A 126 2.17 -2.84 -1.83
C ALA A 126 1.35 -1.75 -2.56
N SER A 127 0.86 -2.05 -3.77
CA SER A 127 0.30 -1.07 -4.70
C SER A 127 -0.92 -0.34 -4.13
N GLY A 128 -1.78 -1.00 -3.36
CA GLY A 128 -2.90 -0.32 -2.68
C GLY A 128 -2.45 0.82 -1.76
N ALA A 129 -1.39 0.60 -0.97
CA ALA A 129 -0.81 1.64 -0.13
C ALA A 129 -0.12 2.73 -0.98
N ILE A 130 0.56 2.35 -2.07
CA ILE A 130 1.20 3.30 -3.00
C ILE A 130 0.17 4.19 -3.70
N TYR A 131 -0.98 3.65 -4.09
CA TYR A 131 -2.09 4.43 -4.65
C TYR A 131 -2.65 5.42 -3.63
N ALA A 132 -2.71 5.05 -2.33
CA ALA A 132 -3.00 6.01 -1.27
C ALA A 132 -1.94 7.11 -1.18
N MET A 133 -0.66 6.77 -1.33
CA MET A 133 0.45 7.75 -1.34
C MET A 133 0.36 8.72 -2.52
N MET A 134 -0.17 8.30 -3.68
CA MET A 134 -0.39 9.21 -4.81
C MET A 134 -1.38 10.32 -4.46
N SER A 135 -2.49 9.99 -3.79
CA SER A 135 -3.45 11.00 -3.31
C SER A 135 -2.82 11.97 -2.30
N ILE A 136 -1.98 11.44 -1.39
CA ILE A 136 -1.23 12.25 -0.41
C ILE A 136 -0.25 13.19 -1.12
N LEU A 137 0.44 12.70 -2.14
CA LEU A 137 1.39 13.48 -2.92
C LEU A 137 0.70 14.65 -3.64
N VAL A 138 -0.48 14.43 -4.23
CA VAL A 138 -1.29 15.51 -4.82
C VAL A 138 -1.63 16.56 -3.76
N GLY A 139 -2.15 16.15 -2.60
CA GLY A 139 -2.47 17.08 -1.52
C GLY A 139 -1.25 17.85 -1.01
N LEU A 140 -0.08 17.21 -0.95
CA LEU A 140 1.17 17.85 -0.56
C LEU A 140 1.60 18.92 -1.57
N PHE A 141 1.47 18.64 -2.87
CA PHE A 141 1.78 19.61 -3.91
C PHE A 141 0.82 20.80 -3.88
N ILE A 142 -0.48 20.56 -3.62
CA ILE A 142 -1.46 21.63 -3.37
C ILE A 142 -1.04 22.48 -2.17
N LEU A 143 -0.66 21.84 -1.05
CA LEU A 143 -0.24 22.54 0.17
C LEU A 143 0.99 23.43 -0.07
N ARG A 144 1.93 22.96 -0.89
CA ARG A 144 3.15 23.70 -1.27
C ARG A 144 2.91 24.78 -2.34
N GLY A 145 1.72 24.86 -2.93
CA GLY A 145 1.47 25.71 -4.10
C GLY A 145 2.28 25.30 -5.34
N ALA A 146 2.63 24.02 -5.45
CA ALA A 146 3.43 23.46 -6.54
C ALA A 146 2.55 22.96 -7.71
N ASP A 147 3.16 22.74 -8.89
CA ASP A 147 2.47 22.22 -10.06
C ASP A 147 2.02 20.76 -9.86
N ILE A 148 0.71 20.54 -9.85
CA ILE A 148 0.08 19.22 -9.65
C ILE A 148 -0.07 18.41 -10.94
N ARG A 149 0.33 18.93 -12.12
CA ARG A 149 0.18 18.20 -13.39
C ARG A 149 0.92 16.88 -13.38
N ALA A 150 2.16 16.86 -12.91
CA ALA A 150 2.96 15.64 -12.85
C ALA A 150 2.32 14.54 -11.97
N PRO A 151 1.93 14.79 -10.70
CA PRO A 151 1.27 13.76 -9.89
C PRO A 151 -0.10 13.36 -10.45
N LEU A 152 -0.86 14.28 -11.07
CA LEU A 152 -2.13 13.93 -11.72
C LEU A 152 -1.94 13.05 -12.96
N ILE A 153 -0.96 13.34 -13.81
CA ILE A 153 -0.61 12.50 -14.97
C ILE A 153 -0.19 11.12 -14.48
N LEU A 154 0.58 11.05 -13.40
CA LEU A 154 1.01 9.78 -12.83
C LEU A 154 -0.17 8.94 -12.33
N ILE A 155 -1.14 9.55 -11.63
CA ILE A 155 -2.40 8.89 -11.25
C ILE A 155 -3.15 8.41 -12.50
N ALA A 156 -3.28 9.25 -13.52
CA ALA A 156 -3.99 8.90 -14.74
C ALA A 156 -3.35 7.69 -15.47
N ILE A 157 -2.03 7.67 -15.60
CA ILE A 157 -1.29 6.54 -16.20
C ILE A 157 -1.49 5.27 -15.37
N ASN A 158 -1.41 5.37 -14.05
CA ASN A 158 -1.59 4.22 -13.16
C ASN A 158 -3.03 3.68 -13.18
N ILE A 159 -4.04 4.55 -13.26
CA ILE A 159 -5.44 4.13 -13.44
C ILE A 159 -5.61 3.46 -14.81
N ALA A 160 -5.05 4.03 -15.88
CA ALA A 160 -5.10 3.42 -17.21
C ALA A 160 -4.44 2.03 -17.23
N TYR A 161 -3.31 1.88 -16.54
CA TYR A 161 -2.67 0.58 -16.33
C TYR A 161 -3.58 -0.38 -15.55
N THR A 162 -4.18 0.04 -14.43
CA THR A 162 -5.15 -0.76 -13.66
C THR A 162 -6.29 -1.30 -14.52
N LEU A 163 -6.83 -0.47 -15.42
CA LEU A 163 -7.98 -0.82 -16.24
C LEU A 163 -7.62 -1.70 -17.44
N SER A 164 -6.36 -1.70 -17.88
CA SER A 164 -5.91 -2.41 -19.09
C SER A 164 -5.17 -3.71 -18.80
N ALA A 165 -4.53 -3.84 -17.63
CA ALA A 165 -3.75 -5.01 -17.28
C ALA A 165 -4.62 -6.10 -16.64
N SER A 166 -4.54 -7.32 -17.16
CA SER A 166 -5.13 -8.49 -16.52
C SER A 166 -4.36 -8.86 -15.25
N GLY A 167 -5.06 -9.37 -14.24
CA GLY A 167 -4.45 -9.76 -12.96
C GLY A 167 -4.07 -8.59 -12.04
N VAL A 168 -4.51 -7.36 -12.35
CA VAL A 168 -4.34 -6.18 -11.49
C VAL A 168 -5.64 -5.89 -10.74
N SER A 169 -5.55 -5.71 -9.42
CA SER A 169 -6.72 -5.46 -8.57
C SER A 169 -7.24 -4.04 -8.72
N LEU A 170 -8.38 -3.89 -9.41
CA LEU A 170 -9.08 -2.60 -9.53
C LEU A 170 -9.43 -2.02 -8.16
N TRP A 171 -10.02 -2.84 -7.28
CA TRP A 171 -10.48 -2.40 -5.97
C TRP A 171 -9.36 -2.17 -4.98
N GLY A 172 -8.23 -2.89 -5.09
CA GLY A 172 -7.03 -2.58 -4.33
C GLY A 172 -6.49 -1.19 -4.67
N HIS A 173 -6.44 -0.85 -5.96
CA HIS A 173 -5.94 0.44 -6.44
C HIS A 173 -6.91 1.60 -6.15
N LEU A 174 -8.19 1.46 -6.50
CA LEU A 174 -9.20 2.49 -6.23
C LEU A 174 -9.45 2.68 -4.74
N GLY A 175 -9.53 1.59 -3.98
CA GLY A 175 -9.66 1.64 -2.52
C GLY A 175 -8.49 2.36 -1.87
N GLY A 176 -7.26 2.12 -2.34
CA GLY A 176 -6.07 2.86 -1.91
C GLY A 176 -6.18 4.36 -2.20
N LEU A 177 -6.50 4.74 -3.45
CA LEU A 177 -6.66 6.16 -3.85
C LEU A 177 -7.70 6.88 -3.00
N ILE A 178 -8.87 6.26 -2.81
CA ILE A 178 -9.99 6.82 -2.03
C ILE A 178 -9.55 6.96 -0.56
N THR A 179 -9.01 5.90 0.04
CA THR A 179 -8.52 5.94 1.42
C THR A 179 -7.47 7.04 1.61
N GLY A 180 -6.51 7.12 0.70
CA GLY A 180 -5.48 8.16 0.68
C GLY A 180 -6.10 9.55 0.59
N ALA A 181 -7.04 9.78 -0.31
CA ALA A 181 -7.70 11.08 -0.48
C ALA A 181 -8.46 11.51 0.80
N LEU A 182 -9.17 10.57 1.44
CA LEU A 182 -9.91 10.81 2.67
C LEU A 182 -9.01 11.23 3.84
N ILE A 183 -7.81 10.65 3.97
CA ILE A 183 -6.86 11.06 5.02
C ILE A 183 -6.04 12.30 4.63
N THR A 184 -5.78 12.51 3.33
CA THR A 184 -4.91 13.59 2.86
C THR A 184 -5.46 14.96 3.22
N TRP A 185 -6.74 15.21 2.95
CA TRP A 185 -7.36 16.51 3.19
C TRP A 185 -7.24 16.99 4.64
N PRO A 186 -7.63 16.21 5.67
CA PRO A 186 -7.41 16.61 7.06
C PRO A 186 -5.93 16.68 7.43
N MET A 187 -5.07 15.80 6.88
CA MET A 187 -3.62 15.81 7.16
C MET A 187 -2.94 17.11 6.73
N ILE A 188 -3.25 17.64 5.55
CA ILE A 188 -2.66 18.90 5.07
C ILE A 188 -3.23 20.14 5.78
N LYS A 189 -4.39 20.03 6.43
CA LYS A 189 -4.99 21.09 7.25
C LYS A 189 -4.56 21.04 8.72
N ALA A 190 -3.96 19.94 9.15
CA ALA A 190 -3.53 19.76 10.52
C ALA A 190 -2.40 20.73 10.88
N LYS A 191 -2.63 21.55 11.92
CA LYS A 191 -1.65 22.55 12.39
C LYS A 191 -0.61 21.99 13.38
N THR A 192 -0.84 20.80 13.90
CA THR A 192 0.01 20.18 14.92
C THR A 192 0.27 18.72 14.63
N TYR A 193 1.44 18.25 15.06
CA TYR A 193 1.83 16.83 14.97
C TYR A 193 0.85 15.92 15.73
N LYS A 194 0.29 16.38 16.86
CA LYS A 194 -0.73 15.64 17.62
C LYS A 194 -2.01 15.45 16.80
N THR A 195 -2.44 16.48 16.08
CA THR A 195 -3.62 16.41 15.20
C THR A 195 -3.37 15.45 14.03
N GLN A 196 -2.17 15.46 13.44
CA GLN A 196 -1.81 14.51 12.39
C GLN A 196 -1.88 13.06 12.87
N TRP A 197 -1.32 12.78 14.07
CA TRP A 197 -1.43 11.46 14.69
C TRP A 197 -2.87 11.03 14.96
N LEU A 198 -3.71 11.95 15.44
CA LEU A 198 -5.13 11.67 15.65
C LEU A 198 -5.80 11.28 14.33
N ILE A 199 -5.54 11.99 13.24
CA ILE A 199 -6.11 11.71 11.92
C ILE A 199 -5.70 10.32 11.42
N VAL A 200 -4.40 9.99 11.44
CA VAL A 200 -3.95 8.66 10.96
C VAL A 200 -4.43 7.54 11.88
N THR A 201 -4.58 7.80 13.19
CA THR A 201 -5.14 6.81 14.12
C THR A 201 -6.61 6.55 13.84
N ILE A 202 -7.41 7.59 13.62
CA ILE A 202 -8.82 7.45 13.23
C ILE A 202 -8.90 6.71 11.89
N GLY A 203 -8.10 7.12 10.90
CA GLY A 203 -8.05 6.44 9.60
C GLY A 203 -7.72 4.95 9.75
N LEU A 204 -6.74 4.61 10.59
CA LEU A 204 -6.34 3.23 10.83
C LEU A 204 -7.47 2.42 11.48
N VAL A 205 -8.10 2.96 12.51
CA VAL A 205 -9.24 2.32 13.17
C VAL A 205 -10.39 2.10 12.19
N LEU A 206 -10.73 3.10 11.38
CA LEU A 206 -11.80 2.99 10.37
C LEU A 206 -11.47 1.94 9.31
N SER A 207 -10.23 1.89 8.81
CA SER A 207 -9.79 0.86 7.86
C SER A 207 -9.87 -0.54 8.47
N ILE A 208 -9.44 -0.71 9.72
CA ILE A 208 -9.52 -1.99 10.44
C ILE A 208 -10.98 -2.41 10.64
N VAL A 209 -11.83 -1.50 11.12
CA VAL A 209 -13.27 -1.76 11.29
C VAL A 209 -13.90 -2.15 9.95
N ALA A 210 -13.56 -1.47 8.85
CA ALA A 210 -14.04 -1.80 7.52
C ALA A 210 -13.61 -3.22 7.08
N VAL A 211 -12.38 -3.64 7.38
CA VAL A 211 -11.93 -5.03 7.15
C VAL A 211 -12.82 -6.02 7.90
N PHE A 212 -13.01 -5.85 9.21
CA PHE A 212 -13.82 -6.78 10.02
C PHE A 212 -15.29 -6.82 9.59
N LEU A 213 -15.88 -5.66 9.29
CA LEU A 213 -17.26 -5.59 8.77
C LEU A 213 -17.40 -6.24 7.39
N GLY A 214 -16.34 -6.20 6.58
CA GLY A 214 -16.31 -6.88 5.28
C GLY A 214 -16.25 -8.40 5.44
N ILE A 215 -15.38 -8.89 6.33
CA ILE A 215 -15.23 -10.32 6.64
C ILE A 215 -16.56 -10.88 7.16
N ALA A 216 -17.26 -10.17 8.05
CA ALA A 216 -18.52 -10.62 8.65
C ALA A 216 -19.70 -10.78 7.67
N ARG A 217 -19.52 -10.40 6.39
CA ARG A 217 -20.56 -10.52 5.33
C ARG A 217 -20.38 -11.75 4.44
N ILE A 218 -19.23 -12.40 4.51
CA ILE A 218 -18.82 -13.51 3.65
C ILE A 218 -19.21 -14.82 4.35
#